data_AF-A0A4Q3RYC7-F1
#
_entry.id   AF-A0A4Q3RYC7-F1
#
_cell.length_a   1.000
_cell.length_b   1.000
_cell.length_c   1.000
_cell.angle_alpha   90.00
_cell.angle_beta   90.00
_cell.angle_gamma   90.00
#
_symmetry.space_group_name_H-M   'P 1'
#
loop_
_entity.id
_entity.type
_entity.pdbx_description
1 polymer ?
#
loop_
_entity_poly.entity_id
_entity_poly.type
_entity_poly.pdbx_seq_one_letter_code
_entity_poly.pdbx_strand_id
1 'polypeptide(L)' 'MTPKKIPGEAIRKLRHYKGFKQHVAGEKLGIGQQAYSKMEKCAHVKPHKIHQAIEAFGCSREDFEKLNGYPPPPPQFK' A
#
# COMPACT_ATOMS: atom_id res chain seq x y z
N MET A 1 -6.65 -12.87 -17.66
CA MET A 1 -6.35 -13.04 -16.23
C MET A 1 -6.84 -11.80 -15.50
N THR A 2 -7.78 -11.90 -14.57
CA THR A 2 -8.20 -10.76 -13.76
C THR A 2 -7.03 -10.31 -12.87
N PRO A 3 -6.70 -9.01 -12.81
CA PRO A 3 -5.64 -8.55 -11.92
C PRO A 3 -6.01 -8.92 -10.48
N LYS A 4 -5.10 -9.60 -9.79
CA LYS A 4 -5.28 -10.01 -8.40
C LYS A 4 -5.56 -8.76 -7.57
N LYS A 5 -6.76 -8.67 -7.01
CA LYS A 5 -7.21 -7.49 -6.25
C LYS A 5 -6.40 -7.41 -4.95
N ILE A 6 -5.68 -6.30 -4.75
CA ILE A 6 -4.94 -6.03 -3.51
C ILE A 6 -5.87 -5.29 -2.54
N PRO A 7 -6.12 -5.79 -1.33
CA PRO A 7 -6.94 -5.11 -0.33
C PRO A 7 -6.15 -4.00 0.38
N GLY A 8 -6.85 -3.02 0.94
CA GLY A 8 -6.28 -1.93 1.74
C GLY A 8 -5.54 -2.41 2.99
N GLU A 9 -5.89 -3.60 3.50
CA GLU A 9 -5.19 -4.26 4.60
C GLU A 9 -3.70 -4.46 4.29
N ALA A 10 -3.32 -4.56 3.01
CA ALA A 10 -1.92 -4.67 2.62
C ALA A 10 -1.11 -3.41 2.93
N ILE A 11 -1.72 -2.22 2.76
CA ILE A 11 -1.11 -0.94 3.16
C ILE A 11 -1.08 -0.83 4.69
N ARG A 12 -2.11 -1.35 5.38
CA ARG A 12 -2.14 -1.37 6.84
C ARG A 12 -0.99 -2.17 7.43
N LYS A 13 -0.69 -3.34 6.87
CA LYS A 13 0.45 -4.18 7.25
C LYS A 13 1.78 -3.47 7.01
N LEU A 14 1.97 -2.84 5.85
CA LEU A 14 3.15 -2.03 5.57
C LEU A 14 3.35 -0.91 6.59
N ARG A 15 2.27 -0.17 6.90
CA ARG A 15 2.32 0.93 7.87
C ARG A 15 2.75 0.45 9.25
N HIS A 16 2.17 -0.66 9.71
CA HIS A 16 2.51 -1.27 11.00
C HIS A 16 3.93 -1.81 11.02
N TYR A 17 4.40 -2.42 9.93
CA TYR A 17 5.78 -2.89 9.79
C TYR A 17 6.80 -1.76 9.97
N LYS A 18 6.50 -0.55 9.47
CA LYS A 18 7.33 0.65 9.67
C LYS A 18 7.05 1.42 10.97
N GLY A 19 6.07 0.98 11.77
CA GLY A 19 5.71 1.64 13.03
C GLY A 19 5.01 3.00 12.87
N PHE A 20 4.42 3.30 11.71
CA PHE A 20 3.77 4.60 11.50
C PHE A 20 2.33 4.63 12.04
N LYS A 21 1.92 5.77 12.60
CA LYS A 21 0.51 6.08 12.88
C LYS A 21 -0.20 6.49 11.59
N GLN A 22 -1.53 6.40 11.54
CA GLN A 22 -2.30 6.72 10.33
C GLN A 22 -2.13 8.18 9.86
N HIS A 23 -2.04 9.15 10.78
CA HIS A 23 -1.83 10.55 10.38
C HIS A 23 -0.47 10.75 9.71
N VAL A 24 0.61 10.18 10.29
CA VAL A 24 1.97 10.22 9.71
C VAL A 24 2.01 9.56 8.32
N ALA A 25 1.32 8.42 8.18
CA ALA A 25 1.25 7.73 6.90
C ALA A 25 0.46 8.54 5.84
N GLY A 26 -0.59 9.24 6.26
CA GLY A 26 -1.31 10.19 5.41
C GLY A 26 -0.42 11.36 4.97
N GLU A 27 0.30 11.99 5.89
CA GLU A 27 1.25 13.07 5.61
C GLU A 27 2.32 12.66 4.60
N LYS A 28 2.91 11.47 4.77
CA LYS A 28 3.89 10.90 3.82
C LYS A 28 3.33 10.68 2.41
N LEU A 29 2.03 10.44 2.32
CA LEU A 29 1.31 10.25 1.05
C LEU A 29 0.64 11.53 0.53
N GLY A 30 0.79 12.65 1.22
CA GLY A 30 0.13 13.91 0.88
C GLY A 30 -1.40 13.84 0.95
N ILE A 31 -1.96 12.97 1.80
CA ILE A 31 -3.42 12.82 1.97
C ILE A 31 -3.84 12.96 3.43
N GLY A 32 -5.07 13.42 3.67
CA GLY A 32 -5.61 13.52 5.02
C GLY A 32 -5.79 12.17 5.71
N GLN A 33 -5.74 12.16 7.05
CA GLN A 33 -5.87 10.94 7.87
C GLN A 33 -7.15 10.15 7.59
N GLN A 34 -8.29 10.82 7.33
CA GLN A 34 -9.54 10.15 6.95
C GLN A 34 -9.43 9.44 5.58
N ALA A 35 -8.80 10.08 4.59
CA ALA A 35 -8.60 9.49 3.27
C ALA A 35 -7.67 8.27 3.36
N TYR A 36 -6.62 8.37 4.18
CA TYR A 36 -5.74 7.25 4.48
C TYR A 36 -6.49 6.10 5.17
N SER A 37 -7.32 6.38 6.18
CA SER A 37 -8.12 5.35 6.84
C SER A 37 -9.12 4.67 5.89
N LYS A 38 -9.74 5.41 4.96
CA LYS A 38 -10.61 4.82 3.92
C LYS A 38 -9.82 3.90 2.99
N MET A 39 -8.60 4.27 2.64
CA MET A 39 -7.71 3.46 1.81
C MET A 39 -7.37 2.12 2.48
N GLU A 40 -7.05 2.10 3.78
CA GLU A 40 -6.78 0.85 4.52
C GLU A 40 -8.01 -0.08 4.61
N LYS A 41 -9.22 0.50 4.68
CA LYS A 41 -10.47 -0.27 4.76
C LYS A 41 -11.01 -0.70 3.39
N CYS A 42 -10.37 -0.28 2.30
CA CYS A 42 -10.88 -0.55 0.96
C CYS A 42 -10.71 -2.03 0.60
N ALA A 43 -11.77 -2.63 0.05
CA ALA A 43 -11.69 -4.01 -0.46
C ALA A 43 -10.70 -4.17 -1.60
N HIS A 44 -10.47 -3.09 -2.37
CA HIS A 44 -9.52 -3.08 -3.47
C HIS A 44 -8.82 -1.74 -3.63
N VAL A 45 -7.48 -1.76 -3.55
CA VAL A 45 -6.62 -0.61 -3.79
C VAL A 45 -5.96 -0.73 -5.15
N LYS A 46 -5.97 0.38 -5.90
CA LYS A 46 -5.34 0.45 -7.22
C LYS A 46 -3.82 0.23 -7.11
N PRO A 47 -3.18 -0.48 -8.05
CA PRO A 47 -1.74 -0.78 -7.98
C PRO A 47 -0.83 0.45 -7.82
N HIS A 48 -1.17 1.58 -8.45
CA HIS A 48 -0.38 2.82 -8.31
C HIS A 48 -0.39 3.36 -6.87
N LYS A 49 -1.48 3.17 -6.10
CA LYS A 49 -1.55 3.57 -4.68
C LYS A 49 -0.67 2.68 -3.80
N ILE A 50 -0.56 1.40 -4.15
CA ILE A 50 0.37 0.49 -3.48
C ILE A 50 1.81 0.94 -3.73
N HIS A 51 2.15 1.29 -4.98
CA HIS A 51 3.47 1.80 -5.31
C HIS A 51 3.81 3.07 -4.52
N GLN A 52 2.89 4.05 -4.52
CA GLN A 52 3.04 5.27 -3.74
C GLN A 52 3.25 4.98 -2.25
N ALA A 53 2.52 4.02 -1.67
CA ALA A 53 2.71 3.63 -0.27
C ALA A 53 4.06 2.98 0.01
N ILE A 54 4.53 2.09 -0.88
CA ILE A 54 5.84 1.44 -0.77
C ILE A 54 6.96 2.50 -0.79
N GLU A 55 6.91 3.41 -1.77
CA GLU A 55 7.87 4.50 -1.91
C GLU A 55 7.83 5.46 -0.71
N ALA A 56 6.64 5.94 -0.35
CA ALA A 56 6.46 6.90 0.75
C ALA A 56 6.88 6.33 2.11
N PHE A 57 6.78 5.03 2.29
CA PHE A 57 7.17 4.36 3.55
C PHE A 57 8.64 3.90 3.55
N GLY A 58 9.37 4.08 2.46
CA GLY A 58 10.74 3.58 2.31
C GLY A 58 10.81 2.06 2.46
N CYS A 59 9.81 1.36 1.94
CA CYS A 59 9.81 -0.10 1.84
C CYS A 59 10.32 -0.51 0.47
N SER A 60 10.92 -1.70 0.39
CA SER A 60 11.13 -2.35 -0.90
C SER A 60 9.85 -3.04 -1.36
N ARG A 61 9.82 -3.38 -2.65
CA ARG A 61 8.80 -4.26 -3.19
C ARG A 61 8.80 -5.63 -2.51
N GLU A 62 9.98 -6.17 -2.26
CA GLU A 62 10.14 -7.47 -1.60
C GLU A 62 9.55 -7.46 -0.18
N ASP A 63 9.69 -6.36 0.56
CA ASP A 63 9.08 -6.22 1.89
C ASP A 63 7.56 -6.30 1.80
N PHE A 64 6.97 -5.64 0.80
CA PHE A 64 5.54 -5.72 0.56
C PHE A 64 5.08 -7.15 0.25
N GLU A 65 5.82 -7.87 -0.59
CA GLU A 65 5.50 -9.24 -1.00
C GLU A 65 5.62 -10.20 0.18
N LYS A 66 6.69 -10.10 0.98
CA LYS A 66 6.88 -10.89 2.21
C LYS A 66 5.75 -10.69 3.22
N LEU A 67 5.30 -9.44 3.42
CA LEU A 67 4.24 -9.10 4.39
C LEU A 67 2.85 -9.56 3.94
N ASN A 68 2.64 -9.73 2.64
CA ASN A 68 1.29 -9.87 2.08
C ASN A 68 1.08 -11.14 1.24
N GLY A 69 2.12 -11.88 0.89
CA GLY A 69 2.03 -13.04 0.00
C GLY A 69 1.56 -12.67 -1.42
N TYR A 70 1.78 -11.44 -1.86
CA TYR A 70 1.47 -11.02 -3.23
C TYR A 70 2.70 -11.25 -4.11
N PRO A 71 2.55 -11.86 -5.30
CA PRO A 71 3.61 -11.85 -6.30
C PRO A 71 3.78 -10.43 -6.86
N PRO A 72 4.93 -10.12 -7.49
CA PRO A 72 5.14 -8.83 -8.15
C PRO A 72 4.01 -8.58 -9.17
N PRO A 73 3.50 -7.35 -9.28
CA PRO A 73 2.55 -7.02 -10.31
C PRO A 73 3.25 -7.21 -11.67
N PRO A 74 2.47 -7.49 -12.71
CA PRO A 74 3.01 -7.53 -14.06
C PRO A 74 3.76 -6.22 -14.37
N PRO A 75 4.87 -6.30 -15.12
CA PRO A 75 5.57 -5.12 -15.60
C PRO A 75 4.56 -4.16 -16.24
N GLN A 76 4.55 -2.91 -15.79
CA GLN A 76 3.75 -1.88 -16.44
C GLN A 76 4.47 -1.50 -17.73
N PHE A 77 4.10 -2.14 -18.84
CA PHE A 77 4.45 -1.64 -20.16
C PHE A 77 3.66 -0.33 -20.36
N LYS A 78 4.40 0.77 -20.51
CA LYS A 78 3.84 2.08 -20.88
C LYS A 78 3.37 2.05 -22.33
#